data_AF-A0AAD9KGX5-F1
#
_entry.id   AF-A0AAD9KGX5-F1
#
_cell.length_a   1.000
_cell.length_b   1.000
_cell.length_c   1.000
_cell.angle_alpha   90.00
_cell.angle_beta   90.00
_cell.angle_gamma   90.00
#
_symmetry.space_group_name_H-M   'P 1'
#
loop_
_entity.id
_entity.type
_entity.pdbx_description
1 polymer ?
#
loop_
_entity_poly.entity_id
_entity_poly.type
_entity_poly.pdbx_seq_one_letter_code
_entity_poly.pdbx_strand_id
1 'polypeptide(L)' 'MKIAMVIPLFKTGSKNYFNNYRPISLLPQLSKILEKLYSNRLNTFTKTCDILNPCQYGFRE' A
#
# COMPACT_ATOMS: atom_id res chain seq x y z
N MET A 1 1.21 0.72 -16.86
CA MET A 1 0.48 0.13 -15.72
C MET A 1 -0.37 1.19 -15.03
N LYS A 2 -1.55 1.48 -15.56
CA LYS A 2 -2.40 2.56 -15.01
C LYS A 2 -3.83 2.09 -14.73
N ILE A 3 -4.13 0.81 -14.95
CA ILE A 3 -5.44 0.22 -14.76
C ILE A 3 -5.35 -0.74 -13.58
N ALA A 4 -6.20 -0.51 -12.58
CA ALA A 4 -6.37 -1.36 -11.41
C ALA A 4 -7.84 -1.78 -11.30
N MET A 5 -8.08 -2.99 -10.84
CA MET A 5 -9.43 -3.46 -10.53
C MET A 5 -9.78 -3.02 -9.11
N VAL A 6 -10.83 -2.23 -8.94
CA VAL A 6 -11.26 -1.75 -7.61
C VAL A 6 -12.32 -2.68 -7.04
N ILE A 7 -12.08 -3.24 -5.86
CA ILE A 7 -13.02 -4.11 -5.15
C ILE A 7 -13.41 -3.45 -3.81
N PRO A 8 -14.70 -3.21 -3.54
CA PRO A 8 -15.15 -2.76 -2.22
C PRO A 8 -15.12 -3.94 -1.23
N LEU A 9 -14.31 -3.83 -0.17
CA LEU A 9 -14.25 -4.81 0.91
C LEU A 9 -14.89 -4.25 2.17
N PHE A 10 -15.82 -5.02 2.74
CA PHE A 10 -16.51 -4.64 3.98
C PHE A 10 -15.50 -4.46 5.12
N LYS A 11 -15.59 -3.34 5.84
CA LYS A 11 -14.74 -3.00 6.97
C LYS A 11 -15.45 -3.31 8.29
N THR A 12 -16.54 -2.60 8.59
CA THR A 12 -17.20 -2.60 9.91
C THR A 12 -18.60 -1.99 9.84
N GLY A 13 -19.48 -2.31 10.81
CA GLY A 13 -20.81 -1.69 10.92
C GLY A 13 -21.90 -2.49 10.19
N SER A 14 -22.88 -1.80 9.60
CA SER A 14 -23.95 -2.46 8.82
C SER A 14 -23.56 -2.61 7.36
N LYS A 15 -23.80 -3.80 6.78
CA LYS A 15 -23.50 -4.12 5.38
C LYS A 15 -24.37 -3.35 4.36
N ASN A 16 -25.45 -2.73 4.83
CA ASN A 16 -26.37 -2.00 3.95
C ASN A 16 -25.88 -0.58 3.62
N TYR A 17 -24.84 -0.09 4.32
CA TYR A 17 -24.26 1.23 4.05
C TYR A 17 -22.95 1.10 3.28
N PHE A 18 -22.89 1.76 2.12
CA PHE A 18 -21.69 1.76 1.27
C PHE A 18 -20.44 2.31 1.98
N ASN A 19 -20.61 3.30 2.86
CA ASN A 19 -19.52 3.91 3.65
C ASN A 19 -18.77 2.90 4.55
N ASN A 20 -19.38 1.75 4.81
CA ASN A 20 -18.79 0.67 5.61
C ASN A 20 -17.86 -0.25 4.80
N TYR A 21 -17.64 0.04 3.52
CA TYR A 21 -16.73 -0.67 2.63
C TYR A 21 -15.50 0.20 2.32
N ARG A 22 -14.33 -0.42 2.27
CA ARG A 22 -13.11 0.20 1.77
C ARG A 22 -12.84 -0.27 0.34
N PRO A 23 -12.67 0.63 -0.63
CA PRO A 23 -12.21 0.25 -1.95
C PRO A 23 -10.73 -0.18 -1.87
N ILE A 24 -10.41 -1.33 -2.45
CA ILE A 24 -9.03 -1.82 -2.60
C ILE A 24 -8.71 -1.98 -4.08
N SER A 25 -7.58 -1.41 -4.48
CA SER A 25 -7.07 -1.49 -5.85
C SER A 25 -6.21 -2.73 -6.02
N LEU A 26 -6.69 -3.69 -6.81
CA LEU A 26 -5.92 -4.84 -7.25
C LEU A 26 -5.16 -4.48 -8.52
N LEU A 27 -3.85 -4.31 -8.34
CA LEU A 27 -2.93 -4.03 -9.43
C LEU A 27 -2.58 -5.32 -10.21
N PRO A 28 -2.29 -5.20 -11.52
CA PRO A 28 -1.74 -6.30 -12.30
C PRO A 28 -0.49 -6.91 -11.65
N GLN A 29 -0.29 -8.22 -11.82
CA GLN A 29 0.78 -8.95 -11.12
C GLN A 29 2.17 -8.37 -11.37
N LEU A 30 2.44 -7.95 -12.61
CA LEU A 30 3.71 -7.33 -12.96
C LEU A 30 3.94 -6.01 -12.18
N SER A 31 2.88 -5.28 -11.82
CA SER A 31 3.00 -4.01 -11.08
C SER A 31 3.51 -4.29 -9.69
N LYS A 32 2.98 -5.34 -9.05
CA LYS A 32 3.39 -5.75 -7.70
C LYS A 32 4.86 -6.19 -7.67
N ILE A 33 5.35 -6.84 -8.73
CA ILE A 33 6.76 -7.22 -8.85
C ILE A 33 7.64 -5.96 -8.89
N LEU A 34 7.29 -4.98 -9.74
CA LEU A 34 8.03 -3.73 -9.83
C LEU A 34 7.98 -2.95 -8.50
N GLU A 35 6.80 -2.83 -7.90
CA GLU A 35 6.63 -2.20 -6.58
C GLU A 35 7.51 -2.86 -5.52
N LYS A 36 7.60 -4.19 -5.51
CA LYS A 36 8.46 -4.90 -4.56
C LYS A 36 9.94 -4.59 -4.79
N LEU A 37 10.38 -4.56 -6.04
CA LEU A 37 11.77 -4.22 -6.39
C LEU A 37 12.12 -2.78 -5.98
N TYR A 38 11.25 -1.82 -6.28
CA TYR A 38 11.43 -0.43 -5.88
C TYR A 38 11.38 -0.25 -4.37
N SER A 39 10.42 -0.89 -3.70
CA SER A 39 10.28 -0.83 -2.25
C SER A 39 11.56 -1.31 -1.58
N ASN A 40 12.09 -2.47 -1.99
CA ASN A 40 13.34 -2.99 -1.44
C ASN A 40 14.52 -2.01 -1.62
N ARG A 41 14.65 -1.40 -2.80
CA ARG A 41 15.73 -0.43 -3.08
C ARG A 41 15.59 0.84 -2.24
N LEU A 42 14.38 1.39 -2.15
CA LEU A 42 14.10 2.60 -1.37
C LEU A 42 14.31 2.36 0.12
N ASN A 43 13.87 1.21 0.61
CA ASN A 43 14.05 0.74 1.98
C ASN A 43 15.54 0.72 2.36
N THR A 44 16.37 0.01 1.58
CA THR A 44 17.83 0.01 1.78
C THR A 44 18.40 1.43 1.79
N PHE A 45 18.04 2.27 0.82
CA PHE A 45 18.51 3.65 0.73
C PHE A 45 18.10 4.49 1.96
N THR A 46 16.84 4.39 2.37
CA THR A 46 16.31 5.17 3.50
C THR A 46 17.00 4.83 4.81
N LYS A 47 17.39 3.55 4.99
CA LYS A 47 18.17 3.07 6.13
C LYS A 47 19.63 3.52 6.07
N THR A 48 20.29 3.37 4.91
CA THR A 48 21.71 3.72 4.78
C THR A 48 21.97 5.21 4.90
N CYS A 49 21.00 6.04 4.49
CA CYS A 49 21.13 7.49 4.50
C CYS A 49 20.42 8.16 5.69
N ASP A 50 19.84 7.38 6.61
CA ASP A 50 19.12 7.84 7.81
C ASP A 50 18.17 9.03 7.56
N ILE A 51 17.37 8.94 6.50
CA ILE A 51 16.52 10.07 6.06
C ILE A 51 15.16 10.10 6.76
N LEU A 52 14.79 9.06 7.50
CA LEU A 52 13.48 8.93 8.13
C LEU A 52 13.50 9.57 9.53
N ASN A 53 12.51 10.42 9.81
CA ASN A 53 12.36 11.06 11.12
C ASN A 53 12.29 10.00 12.24
N PRO A 54 13.03 10.11 13.35
CA PRO A 54 12.98 9.17 14.47
C PRO A 54 11.55 8.84 14.95
N CYS A 55 10.62 9.78 14.88
CA CYS A 55 9.22 9.62 15.29
C CYS A 55 8.30 8.97 14.22
N GLN A 56 8.81 8.50 13.08
CA GLN A 56 8.00 7.86 12.04
C GLN A 56 7.82 6.35 12.30
N TYR A 57 6.79 5.94 13.02
CA TYR A 57 6.63 4.52 13.39
C TYR A 57 5.93 3.66 12.34
N GLY A 58 5.06 4.26 11.52
CA GLY A 58 4.31 3.54 10.49
C GLY A 58 5.15 3.28 9.24
N PHE A 59 4.93 2.13 8.60
CA PHE A 59 5.52 1.77 7.31
C PHE A 59 7.05 1.86 7.28
N ARG A 60 7.68 1.61 8.43
CA ARG A 60 9.09 1.20 8.50
C ARG A 60 9.16 -0.28 8.14
N GLU A 61 10.26 -0.67 7.49
CA GLU A 61 10.55 -2.04 7.05
C GLU A 61 10.13 -3.13 8.03
#